data_AF-A0A565BHU6-F1
#
_entry.id   AF-A0A565BHU6-F1
#
_cell.length_a   1.000
_cell.length_b   1.000
_cell.length_c   1.000
_cell.angle_alpha   90.00
_cell.angle_beta   90.00
_cell.angle_gamma   90.00
#
_symmetry.space_group_name_H-M   'P 1'
#
loop_
_entity.id
_entity.type
_entity.pdbx_description
1 polymer ?
#
loop_
_entity_poly.entity_id
_entity_poly.type
_entity_poly.pdbx_seq_one_letter_code
_entity_poly.pdbx_strand_id
1 'polypeptide(L)'
;MVTFFGSGSGVAVSVSFSHMVCDASSMLTFLTNWATTAAKGKSTDPIHFAETTIFPPPPHVSLQSSSVPRNIVNLTSKFVTNRFVRVFESSKIAELKRKAASETVPVPTRVEAISALVRRCARNALRSNLSVPRSTLMYQAMDLRLRLPSTVLSRDAIGNLQTKLFLKKDAESDLEICETVAA
;
A
#
# COMPACT_ATOMS: atom_id res chain seq x y z
N MET A 1 -16.71 -4.07 -14.30
CA MET A 1 -18.04 -3.47 -14.56
C MET A 1 -17.83 -2.10 -15.17
N VAL A 2 -18.58 -1.76 -16.22
CA VAL A 2 -18.59 -0.42 -16.81
C VAL A 2 -19.97 0.17 -16.60
N THR A 3 -20.04 1.39 -16.06
CA THR A 3 -21.29 2.07 -15.75
C THR A 3 -21.28 3.46 -16.37
N PHE A 4 -22.34 3.78 -17.11
CA PHE A 4 -22.52 5.09 -17.73
C PHE A 4 -23.45 5.96 -16.89
N PHE A 5 -23.18 7.26 -16.82
CA PHE A 5 -23.98 8.23 -16.08
C PHE A 5 -24.19 9.52 -16.90
N GLY A 6 -25.15 10.34 -16.47
CA GLY A 6 -25.45 11.63 -17.11
C GLY A 6 -25.83 11.49 -18.60
N SER A 7 -26.76 10.59 -18.91
CA SER A 7 -27.21 10.29 -20.29
C SER A 7 -26.08 9.88 -21.26
N GLY A 8 -24.98 9.33 -20.74
CA GLY A 8 -23.83 8.87 -21.54
C GLY A 8 -22.63 9.83 -21.57
N SER A 9 -22.72 11.00 -20.92
CA SER A 9 -21.61 11.96 -20.82
C SER A 9 -20.49 11.54 -19.88
N GLY A 10 -20.75 10.57 -18.98
CA GLY A 10 -19.76 10.06 -18.05
C GLY A 10 -19.70 8.54 -18.02
N VAL A 11 -18.50 8.01 -17.79
CA VAL A 11 -18.23 6.57 -17.68
C VAL A 11 -17.39 6.28 -16.44
N ALA A 12 -17.78 5.25 -15.70
CA ALA A 12 -17.02 4.69 -14.59
C ALA A 12 -16.63 3.25 -14.92
N VAL A 13 -15.35 2.92 -14.75
CA VAL A 13 -14.81 1.58 -14.97
C VAL A 13 -14.33 1.02 -13.65
N SER A 14 -14.97 -0.05 -13.21
CA SER A 14 -14.61 -0.77 -11.98
C SER A 14 -13.93 -2.08 -12.32
N VAL A 15 -12.76 -2.30 -11.73
CA VAL A 15 -11.98 -3.54 -11.84
C VAL A 15 -11.84 -4.19 -10.48
N SER A 16 -11.76 -5.52 -10.46
CA SER A 16 -11.52 -6.30 -9.26
C SER A 16 -10.55 -7.42 -9.61
N PHE A 17 -9.54 -7.61 -8.78
CA PHE A 17 -8.50 -8.61 -8.96
C PHE A 17 -8.35 -9.43 -7.68
N SER A 18 -8.02 -10.71 -7.84
CA SER A 18 -7.63 -11.53 -6.71
C SER A 18 -6.25 -11.09 -6.23
N HIS A 19 -6.17 -10.60 -5.00
CA HIS A 19 -4.89 -10.27 -4.37
C HIS A 19 -3.99 -11.51 -4.18
N MET A 20 -4.52 -12.73 -4.32
CA MET A 20 -3.69 -13.96 -4.37
C MET A 20 -2.82 -14.03 -5.64
N VAL A 21 -3.26 -13.37 -6.71
CA VAL A 21 -2.60 -13.44 -8.02
C VAL A 21 -1.65 -12.27 -8.24
N CYS A 22 -2.04 -11.06 -7.83
CA CYS A 22 -1.29 -9.85 -8.17
C CYS A 22 -1.36 -8.78 -7.08
N ASP A 23 -0.27 -8.02 -6.96
CA ASP A 23 -0.21 -6.81 -6.13
C ASP A 23 -0.74 -5.56 -6.87
N ALA A 24 -0.79 -4.43 -6.15
CA ALA A 24 -1.29 -3.17 -6.71
C ALA A 24 -0.46 -2.66 -7.91
N SER A 25 0.86 -2.88 -7.90
CA SER A 25 1.74 -2.51 -9.03
C SER A 25 1.39 -3.31 -10.28
N SER A 26 1.21 -4.63 -10.15
CA SER A 26 0.78 -5.51 -11.23
C SER A 26 -0.58 -5.11 -11.80
N MET A 27 -1.54 -4.76 -10.93
CA MET A 27 -2.85 -4.25 -11.34
C MET A 27 -2.71 -2.96 -12.15
N LEU A 28 -1.84 -2.03 -11.73
CA LEU A 28 -1.59 -0.78 -12.45
C LEU A 28 -0.96 -1.03 -13.83
N THR A 29 0.01 -1.94 -13.93
CA THR A 29 0.61 -2.35 -15.21
C THR A 29 -0.47 -2.90 -16.15
N PHE A 30 -1.33 -3.80 -15.67
CA PHE A 30 -2.44 -4.33 -16.46
C PHE A 30 -3.38 -3.22 -16.94
N LEU A 31 -3.80 -2.32 -16.04
CA LEU A 31 -4.70 -1.21 -16.38
C LEU A 31 -4.09 -0.26 -17.41
N THR A 32 -2.80 0.02 -17.29
CA THR A 32 -2.06 0.90 -18.20
C THR A 32 -1.95 0.27 -19.59
N ASN A 33 -1.64 -1.03 -19.65
CA ASN A 33 -1.57 -1.78 -20.91
C ASN A 33 -2.96 -1.92 -21.54
N TRP A 34 -3.99 -2.21 -20.75
CA TRP A 34 -5.37 -2.28 -21.25
C TRP A 34 -5.83 -0.95 -21.83
N ALA A 35 -5.62 0.17 -21.13
CA ALA A 35 -5.96 1.50 -21.61
C ALA A 35 -5.18 1.86 -22.88
N THR A 36 -3.88 1.56 -22.93
CA THR A 36 -3.04 1.82 -24.11
C THR A 36 -3.49 0.99 -25.31
N THR A 37 -3.81 -0.28 -25.10
CA THR A 37 -4.31 -1.18 -26.15
C THR A 37 -5.65 -0.70 -26.69
N ALA A 38 -6.57 -0.32 -25.80
CA ALA A 38 -7.88 0.20 -26.18
C ALA A 38 -7.76 1.51 -26.99
N ALA A 39 -6.78 2.36 -26.66
CA ALA A 39 -6.56 3.64 -27.34
C ALA A 39 -5.82 3.50 -28.68
N LYS A 40 -4.85 2.59 -28.79
CA LYS A 40 -3.90 2.52 -29.92
C LYS A 40 -4.01 1.25 -30.78
N GLY A 41 -4.85 0.29 -30.38
CA GLY A 41 -5.06 -0.98 -31.09
C GLY A 41 -3.86 -1.94 -31.08
N LYS A 42 -2.78 -1.64 -30.34
CA LYS A 42 -1.60 -2.49 -30.18
C LYS A 42 -1.05 -2.40 -28.75
N SER A 43 -0.80 -3.55 -28.14
CA SER A 43 0.11 -3.69 -26.99
C SER A 43 1.36 -4.40 -27.49
N THR A 44 2.53 -3.81 -27.35
CA THR A 44 3.78 -4.41 -27.84
C THR A 44 4.54 -5.20 -26.79
N ASP A 45 4.21 -5.03 -25.51
CA ASP A 45 5.10 -5.51 -24.46
C ASP A 45 4.55 -6.81 -23.85
N PRO A 46 5.31 -7.91 -23.89
CA PRO A 46 4.91 -9.16 -23.30
C PRO A 46 4.79 -9.02 -21.77
N ILE A 47 3.71 -9.56 -21.22
CA ILE A 47 3.51 -9.62 -19.78
C ILE A 47 4.39 -10.73 -19.21
N HIS A 48 5.27 -10.40 -18.27
CA HIS A 48 6.14 -11.36 -17.61
C HIS A 48 5.59 -11.73 -16.24
N PHE A 49 5.28 -13.01 -15.99
CA PHE A 49 4.87 -13.48 -14.68
C PHE A 49 6.09 -13.89 -13.84
N ALA A 50 6.30 -13.23 -12.71
CA ALA A 50 7.47 -13.42 -11.85
C ALA A 50 7.54 -14.81 -11.18
N GLU A 51 6.40 -15.51 -11.10
CA GLU A 51 6.28 -16.87 -10.53
C GLU A 51 7.26 -17.86 -11.18
N THR A 52 7.60 -17.65 -12.46
CA THR A 52 8.52 -18.51 -13.20
C THR A 52 10.00 -18.34 -12.82
N THR A 53 10.36 -17.27 -12.11
CA THR A 53 11.77 -16.84 -11.95
C THR A 53 12.22 -16.62 -10.51
N ILE A 54 11.32 -16.23 -9.59
CA ILE A 54 11.75 -15.70 -8.26
C ILE A 54 11.23 -16.53 -7.10
N PHE A 55 10.05 -17.12 -7.21
CA PHE A 55 9.44 -17.91 -6.16
C PHE A 55 8.92 -19.23 -6.75
N PRO A 56 9.80 -20.21 -7.02
CA PRO A 56 9.35 -21.50 -7.49
C PRO A 56 8.38 -22.10 -6.46
N PRO A 57 7.20 -22.58 -6.88
CA PRO A 57 6.25 -23.20 -5.97
C PRO A 57 6.95 -24.38 -5.28
N PRO A 58 6.83 -24.55 -3.95
CA PRO A 58 7.46 -25.65 -3.25
C PRO A 58 6.98 -26.99 -3.84
N PRO A 59 7.86 -27.99 -4.04
CA PRO A 59 7.54 -29.20 -4.80
C PRO A 59 6.40 -30.06 -4.21
N HIS A 60 6.08 -29.87 -2.92
CA HIS A 60 5.08 -30.67 -2.20
C HIS A 60 4.22 -29.88 -1.21
N VAL A 61 4.04 -28.58 -1.43
CA VAL A 61 3.01 -27.87 -0.67
C VAL A 61 1.73 -28.08 -1.44
N SER A 62 0.92 -29.06 -1.01
CA SER A 62 -0.51 -28.86 -1.14
C SER A 62 -0.73 -27.49 -0.53
N LEU A 63 -1.14 -26.52 -1.35
CA LEU A 63 -1.86 -25.39 -0.82
C LEU A 63 -3.13 -26.01 -0.24
N GLN A 64 -3.01 -26.66 0.93
CA GLN A 64 -3.88 -26.29 2.01
C GLN A 64 -3.75 -24.79 1.99
N SER A 65 -4.66 -24.15 1.25
CA SER A 65 -5.28 -22.94 1.70
C SER A 65 -5.54 -23.28 3.14
N SER A 66 -4.60 -22.93 4.02
CA SER A 66 -4.91 -22.71 5.40
C SER A 66 -6.17 -21.91 5.22
N SER A 67 -7.31 -22.49 5.57
CA SER A 67 -8.43 -21.69 5.95
C SER A 67 -7.86 -20.93 7.14
N VAL A 68 -7.05 -19.89 6.86
CA VAL A 68 -7.11 -18.63 7.56
C VAL A 68 -8.59 -18.53 7.71
N PRO A 69 -9.11 -18.74 8.93
CA PRO A 69 -10.52 -18.74 9.09
C PRO A 69 -10.95 -17.50 8.34
N ARG A 70 -11.97 -17.63 7.50
CA ARG A 70 -12.79 -16.47 7.21
C ARG A 70 -13.43 -16.05 8.55
N ASN A 71 -12.62 -15.71 9.56
CA ASN A 71 -12.48 -14.34 10.03
C ASN A 71 -12.46 -13.41 8.80
N ILE A 72 -13.55 -13.39 8.03
CA ILE A 72 -14.45 -12.25 8.02
C ILE A 72 -14.34 -11.72 9.44
N VAL A 73 -13.33 -10.87 9.67
CA VAL A 73 -13.30 -9.96 10.80
C VAL A 73 -14.73 -9.53 10.86
N ASN A 74 -15.47 -9.95 11.90
CA ASN A 74 -16.91 -9.75 11.95
C ASN A 74 -17.15 -8.29 11.54
N LEU A 75 -17.56 -8.08 10.29
CA LEU A 75 -17.72 -6.75 9.68
C LEU A 75 -19.00 -6.10 10.26
N THR A 76 -19.46 -6.61 11.39
CA THR A 76 -20.45 -6.04 12.28
C THR A 76 -19.97 -4.70 12.85
N SER A 77 -18.66 -4.44 12.84
CA SER A 77 -18.14 -3.11 13.17
C SER A 77 -18.37 -2.14 12.01
N LYS A 78 -19.08 -1.06 12.28
CA LYS A 78 -19.28 0.03 11.32
C LYS A 78 -17.96 0.77 11.10
N PHE A 79 -17.39 0.66 9.92
CA PHE A 79 -16.23 1.46 9.51
C PHE A 79 -16.67 2.60 8.61
N VAL A 80 -16.12 3.79 8.84
CA VAL A 80 -16.29 4.94 7.96
C VAL A 80 -14.96 5.20 7.25
N THR A 81 -14.99 5.22 5.92
CA THR A 81 -13.82 5.58 5.12
C THR A 81 -13.88 7.05 4.76
N ASN A 82 -12.89 7.82 5.23
CA ASN A 82 -12.76 9.25 4.94
C ASN A 82 -11.55 9.51 4.03
N ARG A 83 -11.70 10.43 3.08
CA ARG A 83 -10.62 10.83 2.15
C ARG A 83 -10.12 12.24 2.46
N PHE A 84 -8.88 12.35 2.96
CA PHE A 84 -8.26 13.61 3.40
C PHE A 84 -7.45 14.34 2.32
N VAL A 85 -7.78 14.17 1.03
CA VAL A 85 -6.97 14.71 -0.07
C VAL A 85 -6.82 16.24 -0.01
N ARG A 86 -7.85 16.97 0.45
CA ARG A 86 -7.79 18.44 0.61
C ARG A 86 -6.96 18.91 1.80
N VAL A 87 -6.49 18.01 2.68
CA VAL A 87 -5.71 18.36 3.88
C VAL A 87 -4.20 18.39 3.57
N PHE A 88 -3.76 17.64 2.57
CA PHE A 88 -2.35 17.49 2.21
C PHE A 88 -1.95 18.34 1.01
N GLU A 89 -2.17 19.65 1.11
CA GLU A 89 -1.64 20.61 0.13
C GLU A 89 -0.12 20.70 0.19
N SER A 90 0.51 21.18 -0.89
CA SER A 90 1.98 21.24 -1.00
C SER A 90 2.63 22.03 0.14
N SER A 91 2.01 23.13 0.58
CA SER A 91 2.48 23.94 1.71
C SER A 91 2.45 23.16 3.04
N LYS A 92 1.35 22.44 3.30
CA LYS A 92 1.19 21.61 4.51
C LYS A 92 2.12 20.42 4.50
N ILE A 93 2.37 19.82 3.34
CA ILE A 93 3.38 18.77 3.20
C ILE A 93 4.77 19.33 3.51
N ALA A 94 5.14 20.50 2.99
CA ALA A 94 6.44 21.10 3.28
C ALA A 94 6.63 21.37 4.78
N GLU A 95 5.60 21.92 5.44
CA GLU A 95 5.59 22.12 6.89
C GLU A 95 5.75 20.79 7.64
N LEU A 96 5.03 19.74 7.21
CA LEU A 96 5.08 18.42 7.82
C LEU A 96 6.44 17.76 7.65
N LYS A 97 7.07 17.88 6.47
CA LYS A 97 8.43 17.37 6.23
C LYS A 97 9.45 18.01 7.17
N ARG A 98 9.34 19.32 7.39
CA ARG A 98 10.20 20.04 8.36
C ARG A 98 9.96 19.56 9.80
N LYS A 99 8.70 19.32 10.19
CA LYS A 99 8.36 18.76 11.52
C LYS A 99 8.70 17.28 11.67
N ALA A 100 8.94 16.56 10.59
CA ALA A 100 9.31 15.15 10.61
C ALA A 100 10.82 14.95 10.53
N ALA A 101 11.58 16.00 10.24
CA ALA A 101 13.03 15.93 10.14
C ALA A 101 13.65 15.65 11.52
N SER A 102 14.66 14.79 11.54
CA SER A 102 15.42 14.41 12.72
C SER A 102 16.91 14.36 12.37
N GLU A 103 17.77 14.15 13.37
CA GLU A 103 19.21 13.94 13.14
C GLU A 103 19.47 12.72 12.25
N THR A 104 18.67 11.66 12.37
CA THR A 104 18.79 10.44 11.58
C THR A 104 18.14 10.55 10.20
N VAL A 105 17.10 11.37 10.05
CA VAL A 105 16.39 11.61 8.79
C VAL A 105 16.23 13.11 8.55
N PRO A 106 17.28 13.79 8.06
CA PRO A 106 17.29 15.24 7.92
C PRO A 106 16.34 15.75 6.83
N VAL A 107 16.07 14.92 5.80
CA VAL A 107 15.17 15.26 4.69
C VAL A 107 14.14 14.15 4.46
N PRO A 108 13.06 14.10 5.26
CA PRO A 108 12.04 13.08 5.12
C PRO A 108 11.36 13.11 3.75
N THR A 109 10.86 11.97 3.27
CA THR A 109 10.00 11.91 2.08
C THR A 109 8.56 12.33 2.40
N ARG A 110 7.75 12.58 1.36
CA ARG A 110 6.31 12.88 1.54
C ARG A 110 5.59 11.71 2.22
N VAL A 111 5.93 10.47 1.85
CA VAL A 111 5.31 9.25 2.38
C VAL A 111 5.66 9.08 3.86
N GLU A 112 6.92 9.30 4.23
CA GLU A 112 7.38 9.27 5.63
C GLU A 112 6.65 10.30 6.48
N ALA A 113 6.65 11.57 6.07
CA ALA A 113 5.99 12.65 6.81
C ALA A 113 4.49 12.38 7.04
N ILE A 114 3.76 11.95 6.00
CA ILE A 114 2.32 11.64 6.11
C ILE A 114 2.10 10.39 6.96
N SER A 115 2.90 9.34 6.78
CA SER A 115 2.84 8.10 7.56
C SER A 115 3.07 8.35 9.06
N ALA A 116 4.05 9.19 9.38
CA ALA A 116 4.36 9.63 10.72
C ALA A 116 3.16 10.34 11.38
N LEU A 117 2.53 11.28 10.66
CA LEU A 117 1.34 11.97 11.13
C LEU A 117 0.18 11.00 11.37
N VAL A 118 -0.13 10.14 10.40
CA VAL A 118 -1.23 9.16 10.51
C VAL A 118 -1.01 8.23 11.69
N ARG A 119 0.22 7.74 11.89
CA ARG A 119 0.57 6.91 13.06
C ARG A 119 0.35 7.67 14.37
N ARG A 120 0.79 8.93 14.45
CA ARG A 120 0.60 9.76 15.64
C ARG A 120 -0.89 9.98 15.95
N CYS A 121 -1.69 10.31 14.94
CA CYS A 121 -3.14 10.45 15.09
C CYS A 121 -3.80 9.14 15.54
N ALA A 122 -3.43 8.01 14.93
CA ALA A 122 -3.93 6.69 15.30
C ALA A 122 -3.57 6.31 16.74
N ARG A 123 -2.34 6.63 17.19
CA ARG A 123 -1.92 6.42 18.59
C ARG A 123 -2.71 7.30 19.55
N ASN A 124 -2.87 8.58 19.25
CA ASN A 124 -3.63 9.48 20.12
C ASN A 124 -5.08 9.02 20.24
N ALA A 125 -5.71 8.63 19.14
CA ALA A 125 -7.04 8.03 19.16
C ALA A 125 -7.07 6.75 20.00
N LEU A 126 -6.05 5.88 19.89
CA LEU A 126 -5.95 4.67 20.71
C LEU A 126 -5.87 4.99 22.21
N ARG A 127 -5.01 5.95 22.60
CA ARG A 127 -4.86 6.39 24.00
C ARG A 127 -6.13 7.04 24.56
N SER A 128 -6.88 7.78 23.75
CA SER A 128 -8.14 8.40 24.18
C SER A 128 -9.29 7.39 24.35
N ASN A 129 -9.23 6.24 23.68
CA ASN A 129 -10.33 5.24 23.70
C ASN A 129 -10.02 4.01 24.55
N LEU A 130 -8.76 3.76 24.94
CA LEU A 130 -8.37 2.62 25.75
C LEU A 130 -7.83 3.05 27.11
N SER A 131 -8.29 2.37 28.16
CA SER A 131 -7.79 2.55 29.53
C SER A 131 -6.40 1.98 29.77
N VAL A 132 -5.93 1.06 28.92
CA VAL A 132 -4.62 0.41 29.06
C VAL A 132 -3.75 0.77 27.86
N PRO A 133 -2.53 1.30 28.09
CA PRO A 133 -1.54 1.55 27.04
C PRO A 133 -1.27 0.29 26.22
N ARG A 134 -1.23 0.41 24.89
CA ARG A 134 -0.92 -0.70 23.98
C ARG A 134 0.22 -0.34 23.04
N SER A 135 1.07 -1.32 22.76
CA SER A 135 2.09 -1.20 21.72
C SER A 135 1.41 -0.99 20.36
N THR A 136 2.04 -0.18 19.51
CA THR A 136 1.56 0.09 18.15
C THR A 136 2.51 -0.52 17.15
N LEU A 137 1.96 -1.25 16.17
CA LEU A 137 2.68 -1.74 15.01
C LEU A 137 2.07 -1.09 13.77
N MET A 138 2.91 -0.56 12.89
CA MET A 138 2.45 -0.23 11.55
C MET A 138 3.28 -0.97 10.50
N TYR A 139 2.53 -1.46 9.53
CA TYR A 139 2.96 -2.29 8.42
C TYR A 139 2.94 -1.46 7.15
N GLN A 140 4.04 -1.47 6.40
CA GLN A 140 4.11 -0.90 5.07
C GLN A 140 4.49 -1.99 4.07
N ALA A 141 3.60 -2.25 3.12
CA ALA A 141 3.91 -3.04 1.94
C ALA A 141 4.67 -2.17 0.93
N MET A 142 5.78 -2.68 0.42
CA MET A 142 6.72 -1.95 -0.40
C MET A 142 7.05 -2.76 -1.66
N ASP A 143 7.07 -2.11 -2.82
CA ASP A 143 7.33 -2.79 -4.11
C ASP A 143 8.78 -3.30 -4.18
N LEU A 144 8.96 -4.61 -4.38
CA LEU A 144 10.27 -5.25 -4.57
C LEU A 144 10.92 -4.87 -5.90
N ARG A 145 10.12 -4.57 -6.93
CA ARG A 145 10.61 -4.26 -8.28
C ARG A 145 11.48 -3.01 -8.31
N LEU A 146 11.26 -2.09 -7.38
CA LEU A 146 12.04 -0.86 -7.25
C LEU A 146 13.32 -1.04 -6.42
N ARG A 147 13.48 -2.20 -5.78
CA ARG A 147 14.55 -2.49 -4.80
C ARG A 147 15.52 -3.56 -5.29
N LEU A 148 15.14 -4.31 -6.32
CA LEU A 148 15.99 -5.28 -6.97
C LEU A 148 16.48 -4.72 -8.31
N PRO A 149 17.68 -5.14 -8.78
CA PRO A 149 18.13 -4.83 -10.12
C PRO A 149 17.13 -5.34 -11.17
N SER A 150 16.94 -4.58 -12.26
CA SER A 150 16.02 -4.95 -13.34
C SER A 150 16.40 -6.25 -14.06
N THR A 151 17.66 -6.68 -13.93
CA THR A 151 18.16 -7.97 -14.42
C THR A 151 17.62 -9.15 -13.61
N VAL A 152 17.26 -8.93 -12.35
CA VAL A 152 16.71 -9.96 -11.45
C VAL A 152 15.19 -9.93 -11.49
N LEU A 153 14.61 -8.73 -11.45
CA LEU A 153 13.17 -8.54 -11.42
C LEU A 153 12.78 -7.37 -12.33
N SER A 154 12.06 -7.68 -13.41
CA SER A 154 11.50 -6.67 -14.30
C SER A 154 10.51 -5.76 -13.56
N ARG A 155 10.50 -4.48 -13.94
CA ARG A 155 9.56 -3.48 -13.39
C ARG A 155 8.10 -3.76 -13.76
N ASP A 156 7.88 -4.49 -14.85
CA ASP A 156 6.55 -4.84 -15.34
C ASP A 156 6.16 -6.28 -15.00
N ALA A 157 6.96 -6.94 -14.16
CA ALA A 157 6.68 -8.31 -13.77
C ALA A 157 5.38 -8.39 -12.95
N ILE A 158 4.51 -9.31 -13.32
CA ILE A 158 3.22 -9.55 -12.67
C ILE A 158 3.38 -10.60 -11.57
N GLY A 159 2.79 -10.30 -10.42
CA GLY A 159 2.77 -11.20 -9.26
C GLY A 159 2.61 -10.42 -7.95
N ASN A 160 2.68 -11.13 -6.83
CA ASN A 160 2.74 -10.53 -5.50
C ASN A 160 4.20 -10.30 -5.08
N LEU A 161 4.79 -9.17 -5.51
CA LEU A 161 6.21 -8.88 -5.32
C LEU A 161 6.38 -7.70 -4.37
N GLN A 162 6.06 -7.95 -3.10
CA GLN A 162 6.13 -6.96 -2.04
C GLN A 162 7.08 -7.41 -0.92
N THR A 163 7.82 -6.44 -0.38
CA THR A 163 8.51 -6.57 0.90
C THR A 163 7.74 -5.83 1.98
N LYS A 164 8.03 -6.16 3.23
CA LYS A 164 7.28 -5.74 4.41
C LYS A 164 8.20 -4.96 5.32
N LEU A 165 7.85 -3.71 5.61
CA LEU A 165 8.49 -2.94 6.66
C LEU A 165 7.57 -2.87 7.87
N PHE A 166 8.13 -3.19 9.03
CA PHE A 166 7.45 -3.15 10.31
C PHE A 166 8.12 -2.10 11.17
N LEU A 167 7.34 -1.17 11.69
CA LEU A 167 7.81 -0.26 12.72
C LEU A 167 6.91 -0.42 13.95
N LYS A 168 7.51 -1.01 14.98
CA LYS A 168 6.95 -1.28 16.30
C LYS A 168 7.41 -0.19 17.26
N LYS A 169 6.53 0.24 18.14
CA LYS A 169 6.88 1.12 19.25
C LYS A 169 6.04 0.77 20.47
N ASP A 170 6.68 0.82 21.63
CA ASP A 170 6.12 0.39 22.91
C ASP A 170 5.14 1.42 23.48
N ALA A 171 4.32 0.96 24.43
CA ALA A 171 3.11 1.63 24.89
C ALA A 171 3.37 2.99 25.59
N GLU A 172 4.48 3.08 26.32
CA GLU A 172 4.83 4.22 27.19
C GLU A 172 5.57 5.36 26.45
N SER A 173 5.95 5.16 25.20
CA SER A 173 6.66 6.19 24.45
C SER A 173 5.72 7.26 23.90
N ASP A 174 5.98 8.52 24.22
CA ASP A 174 5.40 9.63 23.46
C ASP A 174 5.85 9.57 22.01
N LEU A 175 4.96 9.98 21.11
CA LEU A 175 5.20 9.87 19.68
C LEU A 175 5.29 11.25 19.05
N GLU A 176 6.50 11.78 19.05
CA GLU A 176 6.81 12.88 18.16
C GLU A 176 6.88 12.40 16.72
N ILE A 177 6.52 13.28 15.78
CA ILE A 177 6.49 12.95 14.35
C ILE A 177 7.91 12.57 13.88
N CYS A 178 8.92 13.28 14.37
CA CYS A 178 10.34 13.06 14.08
C CYS A 178 10.81 11.65 14.46
N GLU A 179 10.30 11.09 15.56
CA GLU A 179 10.71 9.78 16.08
C GLU A 179 10.08 8.59 15.34
N THR A 180 9.15 8.86 14.42
CA THR A 180 8.40 7.80 13.71
C THR A 180 8.81 7.61 12.28
N VAL A 181 9.72 8.45 11.80
CA VAL A 181 10.36 8.27 10.51
C VAL A 181 11.56 7.37 10.75
N ALA A 182 11.47 6.12 10.29
CA ALA A 182 12.58 5.20 10.32
C ALA A 182 13.53 5.51 9.17
N ALA A 183 14.84 5.47 9.44
CA ALA A 183 15.88 5.39 8.41
C ALA A 183 15.84 4.02 7.71
#